data_AF-A0A3D0VBD8-F1
#
_entry.id   AF-A0A3D0VBD8-F1
#
_cell.length_a   1.000
_cell.length_b   1.000
_cell.length_c   1.000
_cell.angle_alpha   90.00
_cell.angle_beta   90.00
_cell.angle_gamma   90.00
#
_symmetry.space_group_name_H-M   'P 1'
#
loop_
_entity.id
_entity.type
_entity.pdbx_description
1 polymer ?
#
loop_
_entity_poly.entity_id
_entity_poly.type
_entity_poly.pdbx_seq_one_letter_code
_entity_poly.pdbx_strand_id
1 'polypeptide(L)'
;ADAVDPAKLRIRTWHNGELVQDDTTEELLFPFARLVADLSQLLTLEEGDIILTGTPAGASVARPGDVVEVEVSTGDSSSGRLVTRVEEGTTAFADFGAQPKADDVQREEAYGSREAAGLAPVEAAAVGHVLAAELKAKLESVCTATLSSQLRKRGLNNVSIDGLSATRPDKRVVGVARTLRYVPNREDLFKTHGGGFNAQKQAIDSVNEGEILVMEARGEKGTGTIGDILALRAQIRGAAAIITDGGVRDFSAVAAMDMPTYYSNPHPAVLGRRHIPWDTDITIACGGTTVQPGDIIVADSDGILVIPPVLAEEVADDSIAQEREETFISEMVAQGHSVDGLYPLNAAWRTKYEQWEADKVND
;
A
#
# COMPACT_ATOMS: atom_id res chain seq x y z
N ALA A 1 -32.35 20.69 -39.92
CA ALA A 1 -31.79 19.57 -39.16
C ALA A 1 -31.11 18.57 -40.11
N ASP A 2 -31.75 18.20 -41.22
CA ASP A 2 -31.30 17.13 -42.13
C ASP A 2 -30.01 17.39 -42.94
N ALA A 3 -29.40 18.57 -42.82
CA ALA A 3 -28.18 18.95 -43.54
C ALA A 3 -26.88 18.55 -42.82
N VAL A 4 -26.97 18.09 -41.57
CA VAL A 4 -25.83 17.76 -40.71
C VAL A 4 -26.04 16.37 -40.14
N ASP A 5 -25.07 15.48 -40.36
CA ASP A 5 -25.04 14.16 -39.73
C ASP A 5 -24.35 14.27 -38.36
N PRO A 6 -25.09 14.15 -37.24
CA PRO A 6 -24.53 14.30 -35.91
C PRO A 6 -23.52 13.20 -35.54
N ALA A 7 -23.52 12.08 -36.28
CA ALA A 7 -22.54 11.01 -36.11
C ALA A 7 -21.20 11.32 -36.79
N LYS A 8 -21.10 12.38 -37.60
CA LYS A 8 -19.92 12.72 -38.41
C LYS A 8 -19.47 14.17 -38.24
N LEU A 9 -19.48 14.63 -37.00
CA LEU A 9 -18.98 15.94 -36.63
C LEU A 9 -17.52 15.80 -36.23
N ARG A 10 -16.65 16.61 -36.81
CA ARG A 10 -15.27 16.73 -36.38
C ARG A 10 -15.14 17.87 -35.40
N ILE A 11 -14.58 17.61 -34.23
CA ILE A 11 -14.28 18.60 -33.20
C ILE A 11 -12.77 18.82 -33.13
N ARG A 12 -12.36 20.09 -33.15
CA ARG A 12 -10.97 20.48 -32.96
C ARG A 12 -10.88 21.52 -31.85
N THR A 13 -9.91 21.33 -30.96
CA THR A 13 -9.64 22.24 -29.85
C THR A 13 -8.20 22.72 -29.93
N TRP A 14 -8.02 24.04 -29.88
CA TRP A 14 -6.72 24.66 -29.72
C TRP A 14 -6.59 25.27 -28.33
N HIS A 15 -5.44 25.08 -27.71
CA HIS A 15 -5.05 25.72 -26.46
C HIS A 15 -3.87 26.64 -26.75
N ASN A 16 -4.04 27.94 -26.51
CA ASN A 16 -3.06 28.98 -26.82
C ASN A 16 -2.51 28.91 -28.26
N GLY A 17 -3.36 28.50 -29.22
CA GLY A 17 -3.04 28.36 -30.64
C GLY A 17 -2.47 27.00 -31.05
N GLU A 18 -2.12 26.13 -30.10
CA GLU A 18 -1.66 24.76 -30.36
C GLU A 18 -2.85 23.81 -30.45
N LEU A 19 -2.90 22.96 -31.49
CA LEU A 19 -3.96 21.96 -31.65
C LEU A 19 -3.74 20.83 -30.64
N VAL A 20 -4.61 20.74 -29.63
CA VAL A 20 -4.51 19.74 -28.55
C VAL A 20 -5.50 18.60 -28.70
N GLN A 21 -6.62 18.82 -29.40
CA GLN A 21 -7.61 17.78 -29.68
C GLN A 21 -8.09 17.85 -31.13
N ASP A 22 -8.23 16.70 -31.76
CA ASP A 22 -8.77 16.55 -33.11
C ASP A 22 -9.45 15.18 -33.22
N ASP A 23 -10.78 15.16 -33.09
CA ASP A 23 -11.56 13.93 -32.98
C ASP A 23 -12.89 14.04 -33.74
N THR A 24 -13.61 12.93 -33.85
CA THR A 24 -14.89 12.82 -34.54
C THR A 24 -15.95 12.18 -33.65
N THR A 25 -17.20 12.58 -33.84
CA THR A 25 -18.33 11.97 -33.13
C THR A 25 -18.60 10.52 -33.55
N GLU A 26 -17.92 10.00 -34.57
CA GLU A 26 -17.92 8.58 -34.93
C GLU A 26 -17.29 7.69 -33.83
N GLU A 27 -16.34 8.22 -33.05
CA GLU A 27 -15.63 7.50 -31.99
C GLU A 27 -16.36 7.58 -30.63
N LEU A 28 -17.54 8.21 -30.57
CA LEU A 28 -18.33 8.26 -29.34
C LEU A 28 -18.76 6.85 -28.92
N LEU A 29 -18.37 6.46 -27.70
CA LEU A 29 -18.79 5.20 -27.08
C LEU A 29 -20.32 5.06 -27.02
N PHE A 30 -21.02 6.18 -26.81
CA PHE A 30 -22.47 6.26 -26.81
C PHE A 30 -22.94 7.37 -27.77
N PRO A 31 -23.68 7.02 -28.85
CA PRO A 31 -24.20 8.01 -29.80
C PRO A 31 -25.15 9.02 -29.14
N PHE A 32 -25.21 10.26 -29.64
CA PHE A 32 -26.07 11.31 -29.07
C PHE A 32 -27.54 10.89 -28.94
N ALA A 33 -28.09 10.20 -29.94
CA ALA A 33 -29.46 9.71 -29.89
C ALA A 33 -29.70 8.79 -28.68
N ARG A 34 -28.71 7.97 -28.31
CA ARG A 34 -28.78 7.10 -27.14
C ARG A 34 -28.68 7.90 -25.84
N LEU A 35 -27.76 8.85 -25.76
CA LEU A 35 -27.61 9.72 -24.59
C LEU A 35 -28.90 10.49 -24.30
N VAL A 36 -29.51 11.08 -25.32
CA VAL A 36 -30.79 11.81 -25.19
C VAL A 36 -31.91 10.86 -24.77
N ALA A 37 -32.00 9.67 -25.38
CA ALA A 37 -33.02 8.67 -25.05
C ALA A 37 -32.88 8.14 -23.62
N ASP A 38 -31.65 7.90 -23.14
CA ASP A 38 -31.39 7.42 -21.78
C ASP A 38 -31.68 8.49 -20.74
N LEU A 39 -31.27 9.75 -20.98
CA LEU A 39 -31.60 10.87 -20.07
C LEU A 39 -33.10 11.13 -19.99
N SER A 40 -33.80 11.07 -21.14
CA SER A 40 -35.25 11.30 -21.21
C SER A 40 -36.08 10.27 -20.43
N GLN A 41 -35.49 9.14 -20.03
CA GLN A 41 -36.15 8.16 -19.15
C GLN A 41 -36.13 8.58 -17.67
N LEU A 42 -35.20 9.45 -17.27
CA LEU A 42 -34.95 9.82 -15.88
C LEU A 42 -35.41 11.25 -15.57
N LEU A 43 -35.39 12.14 -16.56
CA LEU A 43 -35.76 13.55 -16.42
C LEU A 43 -36.39 14.10 -17.71
N THR A 44 -37.22 15.13 -17.55
CA THR A 44 -37.78 15.87 -18.68
C THR A 44 -36.71 16.84 -19.21
N LEU A 45 -36.36 16.72 -20.49
CA LEU A 45 -35.49 17.67 -21.18
C LEU A 45 -36.29 18.86 -21.70
N GLU A 46 -35.85 20.07 -21.40
CA GLU A 46 -36.44 21.33 -21.85
C GLU A 46 -35.54 22.03 -22.88
N GLU A 47 -36.12 22.96 -23.64
CA GLU A 47 -35.35 23.80 -24.56
C GLU A 47 -34.34 24.65 -23.78
N GLY A 48 -33.06 24.55 -24.15
CA GLY A 48 -31.95 25.22 -23.47
C GLY A 48 -31.12 24.32 -22.56
N ASP A 49 -31.55 23.07 -22.32
CA ASP A 49 -30.76 22.10 -21.58
C ASP A 49 -29.45 21.75 -22.30
N ILE A 50 -28.36 21.72 -21.53
CA ILE A 50 -27.02 21.40 -22.03
C ILE A 50 -26.65 19.99 -21.58
N ILE A 51 -26.45 19.09 -22.55
CA ILE A 51 -25.96 17.74 -22.30
C ILE A 51 -24.45 17.70 -22.56
N LEU A 52 -23.68 17.38 -21.52
CA LEU A 52 -22.25 17.16 -21.65
C LEU A 52 -22.01 15.71 -22.08
N THR A 53 -21.47 15.53 -23.27
CA THR A 53 -21.38 14.22 -23.95
C THR A 53 -20.04 13.50 -23.75
N GLY A 54 -19.20 14.04 -22.87
CA GLY A 54 -17.84 13.57 -22.62
C GLY A 54 -16.78 14.46 -23.27
N THR A 55 -15.52 14.17 -23.00
CA THR A 55 -14.38 14.89 -23.58
C THR A 55 -13.63 13.95 -24.52
N PRO A 56 -13.31 14.36 -25.76
CA PRO A 56 -12.43 13.61 -26.64
C PRO A 56 -11.07 13.33 -26.00
N ALA A 57 -10.33 12.36 -26.53
CA ALA A 57 -8.95 12.12 -26.09
C ALA A 57 -8.09 13.38 -26.28
N GLY A 58 -7.02 13.51 -25.49
CA GLY A 58 -6.10 14.66 -25.58
C GLY A 58 -6.58 15.92 -24.86
N ALA A 59 -7.53 15.81 -23.93
CA ALA A 59 -7.89 16.92 -23.05
C ALA A 59 -6.64 17.42 -22.30
N SER A 60 -6.40 18.73 -22.34
CA SER A 60 -5.28 19.39 -21.66
C SER A 60 -5.79 20.30 -20.54
N VAL A 61 -4.89 20.71 -19.66
CA VAL A 61 -5.21 21.58 -18.53
C VAL A 61 -5.17 23.04 -18.95
N ALA A 62 -6.24 23.79 -18.67
CA ALA A 62 -6.32 25.22 -18.88
C ALA A 62 -6.25 26.00 -17.55
N ARG A 63 -5.63 27.17 -17.56
CA ARG A 63 -5.45 28.06 -16.42
C ARG A 63 -5.97 29.47 -16.72
N PRO A 64 -6.32 30.28 -15.70
CA PRO A 64 -6.65 31.69 -15.92
C PRO A 64 -5.58 32.41 -16.76
N GLY A 65 -6.02 33.11 -17.80
CA GLY A 65 -5.18 33.76 -18.80
C GLY A 65 -5.03 32.99 -20.11
N ASP A 66 -5.31 31.69 -20.12
CA ASP A 66 -5.26 30.89 -21.35
C ASP A 66 -6.41 31.24 -22.31
N VAL A 67 -6.19 30.91 -23.59
CA VAL A 67 -7.20 31.00 -24.64
C VAL A 67 -7.47 29.61 -25.19
N VAL A 68 -8.73 29.20 -25.14
CA VAL A 68 -9.22 27.95 -25.73
C VAL A 68 -10.07 28.29 -26.94
N GLU A 69 -9.72 27.72 -28.10
CA GLU A 69 -10.50 27.83 -29.31
C GLU A 69 -11.12 26.48 -29.65
N VAL A 70 -12.42 26.44 -29.94
CA VAL A 70 -13.10 25.21 -30.37
C VAL A 70 -13.76 25.43 -31.72
N GLU A 71 -13.61 24.46 -32.60
CA GLU A 71 -14.31 24.41 -33.89
C GLU A 71 -15.01 23.06 -34.04
N VAL A 72 -16.27 23.11 -34.47
CA VAL A 72 -17.01 21.93 -34.93
C VAL A 72 -17.28 22.08 -36.42
N SER A 73 -16.95 21.05 -37.19
CA SER A 73 -17.07 21.06 -38.66
C SER A 73 -17.67 19.77 -39.21
N THR A 74 -18.31 19.87 -40.37
CA THR A 74 -18.88 18.74 -41.11
C THR A 74 -19.00 19.10 -42.59
N GLY A 75 -18.42 18.28 -43.47
CA GLY A 75 -18.31 18.60 -44.90
C GLY A 75 -17.70 19.99 -45.13
N ASP A 76 -18.42 20.85 -45.85
CA ASP A 76 -18.02 22.24 -46.14
C ASP A 76 -18.50 23.26 -45.08
N SER A 77 -19.19 22.81 -44.02
CA SER A 77 -19.72 23.67 -42.95
C SER A 77 -18.82 23.67 -41.72
N SER A 78 -18.70 24.84 -41.07
CA SER A 78 -17.94 25.02 -39.83
C SER A 78 -18.62 26.03 -38.92
N SER A 79 -18.51 25.84 -37.60
CA SER A 79 -18.88 26.83 -36.60
C SER A 79 -17.98 28.07 -36.61
N GLY A 80 -16.83 28.00 -37.30
CA GLY A 80 -15.69 28.87 -37.05
C GLY A 80 -15.03 28.55 -35.69
N ARG A 81 -13.92 29.22 -35.40
CA ARG A 81 -13.26 29.11 -34.09
C ARG A 81 -13.98 29.97 -33.07
N LEU A 82 -14.66 29.31 -32.13
CA LEU A 82 -15.18 29.96 -30.94
C LEU A 82 -14.04 30.15 -29.95
N VAL A 83 -13.73 31.40 -29.64
CA VAL A 83 -12.59 31.77 -28.78
C VAL A 83 -13.09 32.07 -27.36
N THR A 84 -12.61 31.32 -26.39
CA THR A 84 -12.92 31.50 -24.97
C THR A 84 -11.64 31.84 -24.22
N ARG A 85 -11.66 32.94 -23.47
CA ARG A 85 -10.58 33.26 -22.52
C ARG A 85 -10.92 32.66 -21.16
N VAL A 86 -9.98 31.92 -20.60
CA VAL A 86 -10.12 31.32 -19.27
C VAL A 86 -9.84 32.40 -18.23
N GLU A 87 -10.77 32.58 -17.30
CA GLU A 87 -10.67 33.56 -16.22
C GLU A 87 -10.90 32.88 -14.87
N GLU A 88 -10.35 33.48 -13.82
CA GLU A 88 -10.57 33.01 -12.46
C GLU A 88 -12.00 33.32 -12.03
N GLY A 89 -12.75 32.29 -11.64
CA GLY A 89 -14.13 32.44 -11.19
C GLY A 89 -14.21 33.20 -9.88
N THR A 90 -15.02 34.25 -9.82
CA THR A 90 -15.21 35.07 -8.61
C THR A 90 -16.41 34.64 -7.76
N THR A 91 -17.22 33.71 -8.26
CA THR A 91 -18.45 33.25 -7.61
C THR A 91 -18.17 31.97 -6.85
N ALA A 92 -18.49 31.95 -5.56
CA ALA A 92 -18.38 30.74 -4.73
C ALA A 92 -19.38 29.68 -5.20
N PHE A 93 -18.97 28.40 -5.13
CA PHE A 93 -19.87 27.28 -5.40
C PHE A 93 -20.95 27.19 -4.32
N ALA A 94 -22.16 26.82 -4.74
CA ALA A 94 -23.24 26.51 -3.82
C ALA A 94 -22.97 25.17 -3.12
N ASP A 95 -23.58 24.96 -1.95
CA ASP A 95 -23.35 23.81 -1.05
C ASP A 95 -24.02 22.50 -1.52
N PHE A 96 -24.66 22.50 -2.68
CA PHE A 96 -25.30 21.34 -3.28
C PHE A 96 -24.56 20.83 -4.51
N GLY A 97 -24.66 19.53 -4.77
CA GLY A 97 -24.02 18.87 -5.92
C GLY A 97 -22.60 18.38 -5.63
N ALA A 98 -22.03 17.66 -6.61
CA ALA A 98 -20.64 17.21 -6.54
C ALA A 98 -19.69 18.40 -6.69
N GLN A 99 -18.96 18.70 -5.63
CA GLN A 99 -18.03 19.83 -5.60
C GLN A 99 -16.74 19.50 -6.38
N PRO A 100 -16.13 20.48 -7.06
CA PRO A 100 -14.84 20.29 -7.70
C PRO A 100 -13.78 19.97 -6.64
N LYS A 101 -12.94 18.96 -6.92
CA LYS A 101 -11.79 18.60 -6.09
C LYS A 101 -10.53 19.12 -6.77
N ALA A 102 -9.70 19.83 -6.01
CA ALA A 102 -8.43 20.39 -6.47
C ALA A 102 -7.27 19.82 -5.64
N ASP A 103 -7.27 18.50 -5.44
CA ASP A 103 -6.19 17.78 -4.77
C ASP A 103 -5.14 17.27 -5.77
N ASP A 104 -4.07 16.70 -5.24
CA ASP A 104 -2.94 16.19 -6.02
C ASP A 104 -3.34 15.04 -6.96
N VAL A 105 -4.33 14.23 -6.59
CA VAL A 105 -4.81 13.11 -7.42
C VAL A 105 -5.48 13.67 -8.67
N GLN A 106 -6.39 14.62 -8.49
CA GLN A 106 -7.06 15.27 -9.61
C GLN A 106 -6.09 16.04 -10.52
N ARG A 107 -5.03 16.62 -9.96
CA ARG A 107 -3.97 17.24 -10.77
C ARG A 107 -3.17 16.21 -11.55
N GLU A 108 -2.76 15.12 -10.93
CA GLU A 108 -2.00 14.07 -11.61
C GLU A 108 -2.80 13.44 -12.77
N GLU A 109 -4.09 13.16 -12.55
CA GLU A 109 -5.01 12.69 -13.59
C GLU A 109 -5.12 13.70 -14.75
N ALA A 110 -5.23 14.99 -14.44
CA ALA A 110 -5.41 16.04 -15.45
C ALA A 110 -4.17 16.27 -16.32
N TYR A 111 -2.96 16.15 -15.78
CA TYR A 111 -1.70 16.31 -16.52
C TYR A 111 -1.14 14.98 -17.06
N GLY A 112 -1.82 13.86 -16.82
CA GLY A 112 -1.43 12.51 -17.25
C GLY A 112 -0.22 11.92 -16.52
N SER A 113 0.48 12.71 -15.69
CA SER A 113 1.54 12.27 -14.80
C SER A 113 1.84 13.32 -13.72
N ARG A 114 2.43 12.88 -12.60
CA ARG A 114 2.80 13.75 -11.49
C ARG A 114 3.90 14.75 -11.85
N GLU A 115 4.89 14.31 -12.62
CA GLU A 115 5.96 15.17 -13.11
C GLU A 115 5.40 16.30 -13.98
N ALA A 116 4.54 15.97 -14.96
CA ALA A 116 3.88 16.96 -15.81
C ALA A 116 2.96 17.91 -15.03
N ALA A 117 2.38 17.46 -13.90
CA ALA A 117 1.59 18.28 -13.00
C ALA A 117 2.39 19.28 -12.16
N GLY A 118 3.73 19.31 -12.29
CA GLY A 118 4.62 20.09 -11.43
C GLY A 118 4.54 19.66 -9.96
N LEU A 119 4.09 18.43 -9.72
CA LEU A 119 4.02 17.82 -8.40
C LEU A 119 5.36 17.16 -8.07
N ALA A 120 5.81 17.37 -6.84
CA ALA A 120 7.17 17.06 -6.40
C ALA A 120 7.39 15.56 -6.15
N PRO A 121 7.53 14.72 -7.19
CA PRO A 121 7.19 13.30 -7.11
C PRO A 121 6.06 12.96 -6.13
N VAL A 122 5.66 11.71 -6.00
CA VAL A 122 5.24 11.33 -4.65
C VAL A 122 6.61 11.03 -4.05
N GLU A 123 7.08 11.77 -3.05
CA GLU A 123 7.84 11.07 -2.02
C GLU A 123 6.85 10.05 -1.51
N ALA A 124 6.84 8.84 -2.11
CA ALA A 124 5.82 7.81 -1.98
C ALA A 124 5.50 7.65 -0.50
N ALA A 125 4.50 8.40 0.02
CA ALA A 125 4.47 8.90 1.40
C ALA A 125 5.43 8.14 2.31
N ALA A 126 6.73 8.50 2.30
CA ALA A 126 7.84 7.57 2.53
C ALA A 126 7.38 6.24 3.17
N VAL A 127 6.93 5.29 2.35
CA VAL A 127 6.93 3.89 2.73
C VAL A 127 8.40 3.65 2.92
N GLY A 128 8.86 3.82 4.16
CA GLY A 128 10.27 3.90 4.48
C GLY A 128 10.89 2.57 4.11
N HIS A 129 11.37 2.44 2.87
CA HIS A 129 12.06 1.24 2.41
C HIS A 129 13.34 1.00 3.21
N VAL A 130 13.78 2.03 3.95
CA VAL A 130 14.90 1.97 4.86
C VAL A 130 14.40 2.32 6.26
N LEU A 131 14.38 1.31 7.13
CA LEU A 131 14.22 1.50 8.56
C LEU A 131 15.46 2.24 9.09
N ALA A 132 15.26 3.39 9.74
CA ALA A 132 16.36 4.11 10.36
C ALA A 132 17.14 3.22 11.33
N ALA A 133 18.47 3.22 11.25
CA ALA A 133 19.32 2.30 12.01
C ALA A 133 19.12 2.42 13.53
N GLU A 134 18.85 3.64 14.02
CA GLU A 134 18.56 3.90 15.44
C GLU A 134 17.25 3.25 15.87
N LEU A 135 16.17 3.46 15.11
CA LEU A 135 14.87 2.82 15.37
C LEU A 135 14.97 1.29 15.30
N LYS A 136 15.70 0.77 14.31
CA LYS A 136 15.97 -0.67 14.19
C LYS A 136 16.65 -1.19 15.45
N ALA A 137 17.70 -0.52 15.93
CA ALA A 137 18.42 -0.93 17.14
C ALA A 137 17.52 -0.89 18.39
N LYS A 138 16.66 0.13 18.54
CA LYS A 138 15.67 0.18 19.62
C LYS A 138 14.72 -1.02 19.57
N LEU A 139 14.14 -1.28 18.39
CA LEU A 139 13.21 -2.40 18.18
C LEU A 139 13.89 -3.77 18.34
N GLU A 140 15.18 -3.90 18.05
CA GLU A 140 15.96 -5.12 18.31
C GLU A 140 16.25 -5.33 19.81
N SER A 141 16.26 -4.26 20.60
CA SER A 141 16.62 -4.30 22.02
C SER A 141 15.48 -4.71 22.97
N VAL A 142 14.22 -4.66 22.52
CA VAL A 142 13.03 -4.89 23.36
C VAL A 142 12.31 -6.19 23.01
N CYS A 143 11.81 -6.97 23.95
CA CYS A 143 11.08 -8.21 23.70
C CYS A 143 9.79 -8.00 22.88
N THR A 144 9.46 -8.97 22.03
CA THR A 144 8.25 -8.95 21.19
C THR A 144 6.97 -8.89 22.04
N ALA A 145 6.94 -9.54 23.19
CA ALA A 145 5.82 -9.45 24.13
C ALA A 145 5.59 -8.01 24.66
N THR A 146 6.67 -7.26 24.93
CA THR A 146 6.60 -5.87 25.40
C THR A 146 6.03 -4.96 24.31
N LEU A 147 6.51 -5.12 23.07
CA LEU A 147 5.98 -4.40 21.90
C LEU A 147 4.47 -4.66 21.71
N SER A 148 4.06 -5.92 21.82
CA SER A 148 2.63 -6.32 21.76
C SER A 148 1.80 -5.63 22.85
N SER A 149 2.30 -5.60 24.09
CA SER A 149 1.64 -4.90 25.20
C SER A 149 1.48 -3.39 24.92
N GLN A 150 2.51 -2.74 24.37
CA GLN A 150 2.49 -1.31 24.03
C GLN A 150 1.53 -0.98 22.88
N LEU A 151 1.46 -1.83 21.86
CA LEU A 151 0.47 -1.71 20.77
C LEU A 151 -0.95 -1.87 21.31
N ARG A 152 -1.16 -2.82 22.21
CA ARG A 152 -2.47 -3.06 22.85
C ARG A 152 -2.93 -1.87 23.69
N LYS A 153 -2.03 -1.20 24.43
CA LYS A 153 -2.35 0.05 25.15
C LYS A 153 -2.86 1.16 24.23
N ARG A 154 -2.44 1.15 22.96
CA ARG A 154 -2.89 2.07 21.90
C ARG A 154 -4.14 1.59 21.15
N GLY A 155 -4.76 0.50 21.61
CA GLY A 155 -5.98 -0.07 21.02
C GLY A 155 -5.74 -1.03 19.86
N LEU A 156 -4.49 -1.33 19.51
CA LEU A 156 -4.13 -2.25 18.43
C LEU A 156 -4.01 -3.68 18.96
N ASN A 157 -5.04 -4.50 18.72
CA ASN A 157 -5.10 -5.88 19.21
C ASN A 157 -4.85 -6.93 18.12
N ASN A 158 -4.92 -6.56 16.84
CA ASN A 158 -4.85 -7.49 15.70
C ASN A 158 -3.59 -7.21 14.86
N VAL A 159 -2.44 -7.26 15.52
CA VAL A 159 -1.13 -6.88 14.94
C VAL A 159 -0.15 -8.07 14.87
N SER A 160 -0.58 -9.28 15.21
CA SER A 160 0.26 -10.48 15.18
C SER A 160 -0.03 -11.35 13.96
N ILE A 161 1.00 -11.78 13.23
CA ILE A 161 0.85 -12.82 12.20
C ILE A 161 0.92 -14.17 12.89
N ASP A 162 -0.21 -14.89 12.89
CA ASP A 162 -0.37 -16.10 13.70
C ASP A 162 -0.21 -17.39 12.89
N GLY A 163 0.07 -18.49 13.59
CA GLY A 163 0.02 -19.85 13.04
C GLY A 163 1.21 -20.25 12.15
N LEU A 164 2.32 -19.53 12.26
CA LEU A 164 3.56 -19.79 11.51
C LEU A 164 4.65 -20.37 12.43
N SER A 165 5.53 -21.19 11.85
CA SER A 165 6.75 -21.69 12.46
C SER A 165 7.97 -21.03 11.84
N ALA A 166 9.05 -20.87 12.60
CA ALA A 166 10.31 -20.32 12.12
C ALA A 166 11.33 -21.42 11.81
N THR A 167 12.05 -21.29 10.71
CA THR A 167 13.22 -22.12 10.40
C THR A 167 14.42 -21.81 11.29
N ARG A 168 14.51 -20.59 11.81
CA ARG A 168 15.56 -20.08 12.69
C ARG A 168 14.95 -19.42 13.94
N PRO A 169 14.36 -20.19 14.86
CA PRO A 169 13.75 -19.64 16.08
C PRO A 169 14.79 -19.00 17.02
N ASP A 170 16.08 -19.28 16.81
CA ASP A 170 17.20 -18.64 17.50
C ASP A 170 17.44 -17.19 17.08
N LYS A 171 16.87 -16.75 15.95
CA LYS A 171 17.11 -15.43 15.38
C LYS A 171 15.92 -14.51 15.56
N ARG A 172 16.22 -13.28 15.95
CA ARG A 172 15.33 -12.14 15.85
C ARG A 172 15.59 -11.39 14.55
N VAL A 173 14.53 -10.88 13.93
CA VAL A 173 14.61 -10.03 12.73
C VAL A 173 13.73 -8.80 12.89
N VAL A 174 14.25 -7.68 12.40
CA VAL A 174 13.52 -6.41 12.27
C VAL A 174 13.77 -5.85 10.88
N GLY A 175 12.70 -5.48 10.18
CA GLY A 175 12.76 -4.97 8.82
C GLY A 175 11.41 -4.44 8.35
N VAL A 176 11.38 -3.87 7.15
CA VAL A 176 10.16 -3.27 6.58
C VAL A 176 9.48 -4.26 5.65
N ALA A 177 8.15 -4.31 5.71
CA ALA A 177 7.35 -5.25 4.97
C ALA A 177 7.36 -4.92 3.48
N ARG A 178 7.65 -5.93 2.66
CA ARG A 178 7.33 -5.95 1.25
C ARG A 178 6.31 -7.04 0.98
N THR A 179 5.19 -6.70 0.34
CA THR A 179 4.04 -7.60 0.29
C THR A 179 3.88 -8.29 -1.05
N LEU A 180 3.45 -9.55 -1.02
CA LEU A 180 3.09 -10.33 -2.20
C LEU A 180 1.80 -11.09 -1.92
N ARG A 181 0.84 -11.00 -2.85
CA ARG A 181 -0.46 -11.67 -2.75
C ARG A 181 -0.60 -12.77 -3.78
N TYR A 182 -1.14 -13.91 -3.33
CA TYR A 182 -1.55 -15.00 -4.20
C TYR A 182 -3.07 -15.11 -4.30
N VAL A 183 -3.55 -15.47 -5.49
CA VAL A 183 -4.96 -15.83 -5.73
C VAL A 183 -5.11 -17.34 -5.96
N PRO A 184 -6.32 -17.91 -5.83
CA PRO A 184 -6.56 -19.31 -6.20
C PRO A 184 -6.12 -19.62 -7.62
N ASN A 185 -5.56 -20.81 -7.82
CA ASN A 185 -5.20 -21.27 -9.14
C ASN A 185 -6.45 -21.41 -10.04
N ARG A 186 -6.31 -20.95 -11.27
CA ARG A 186 -7.19 -21.21 -12.41
C ARG A 186 -6.31 -21.45 -13.62
N GLU A 187 -6.49 -22.56 -14.31
CA GLU A 187 -5.52 -23.07 -15.29
C GLU A 187 -5.31 -22.14 -16.49
N ASP A 188 -6.34 -21.38 -16.88
CA ASP A 188 -6.24 -20.35 -17.93
C ASP A 188 -5.41 -19.14 -17.46
N LEU A 189 -5.62 -18.66 -16.23
CA LEU A 189 -4.86 -17.53 -15.66
C LEU A 189 -3.42 -17.91 -15.33
N PHE A 190 -3.17 -19.16 -14.93
CA PHE A 190 -1.81 -19.63 -14.67
C PHE A 190 -0.93 -19.61 -15.93
N LYS A 191 -1.52 -19.79 -17.12
CA LYS A 191 -0.78 -19.69 -18.40
C LYS A 191 -0.22 -18.28 -18.63
N THR A 192 -0.94 -17.24 -18.20
CA THR A 192 -0.56 -15.84 -18.42
C THR A 192 0.20 -15.24 -17.25
N HIS A 193 -0.06 -15.66 -16.00
CA HIS A 193 0.48 -15.04 -14.79
C HIS A 193 1.36 -15.98 -13.94
N GLY A 194 1.27 -17.30 -14.15
CA GLY A 194 1.93 -18.29 -13.29
C GLY A 194 3.35 -18.67 -13.72
N GLY A 195 3.66 -18.60 -15.01
CA GLY A 195 4.96 -18.98 -15.58
C GLY A 195 5.97 -17.83 -15.68
N GLY A 196 7.11 -18.09 -16.31
CA GLY A 196 8.07 -17.03 -16.67
C GLY A 196 8.63 -16.25 -15.47
N PHE A 197 8.87 -14.95 -15.66
CA PHE A 197 9.27 -13.99 -14.63
C PHE A 197 8.02 -13.33 -14.03
N ASN A 198 7.19 -14.13 -13.36
CA ASN A 198 5.93 -13.72 -12.73
C ASN A 198 6.12 -12.77 -11.53
N ALA A 199 5.02 -12.27 -10.98
CA ALA A 199 4.99 -11.35 -9.84
C ALA A 199 5.79 -11.84 -8.62
N GLN A 200 5.79 -13.15 -8.33
CA GLN A 200 6.63 -13.69 -7.24
C GLN A 200 8.11 -13.50 -7.53
N LYS A 201 8.58 -13.89 -8.72
CA LYS A 201 9.98 -13.78 -9.07
C LYS A 201 10.41 -12.32 -9.13
N GLN A 202 9.55 -11.43 -9.62
CA GLN A 202 9.78 -9.99 -9.63
C GLN A 202 9.92 -9.42 -8.20
N ALA A 203 9.03 -9.79 -7.28
CA ALA A 203 9.10 -9.36 -5.88
C ALA A 203 10.42 -9.81 -5.22
N ILE A 204 10.80 -11.07 -5.43
CA ILE A 204 12.04 -11.64 -4.88
C ILE A 204 13.28 -11.02 -5.53
N ASP A 205 13.26 -10.80 -6.83
CA ASP A 205 14.41 -10.27 -7.55
C ASP A 205 14.62 -8.77 -7.35
N SER A 206 13.63 -8.07 -6.79
CA SER A 206 13.68 -6.64 -6.49
C SER A 206 13.69 -6.31 -4.99
N VAL A 207 13.67 -7.30 -4.09
CA VAL A 207 13.76 -7.08 -2.63
C VAL A 207 15.03 -6.31 -2.27
N ASN A 208 14.93 -5.31 -1.40
CA ASN A 208 16.07 -4.53 -0.93
C ASN A 208 16.69 -5.14 0.33
N GLU A 209 17.92 -4.75 0.62
CA GLU A 209 18.61 -5.15 1.84
C GLU A 209 17.82 -4.70 3.08
N GLY A 210 17.61 -5.62 4.02
CA GLY A 210 16.85 -5.37 5.25
C GLY A 210 15.32 -5.47 5.12
N GLU A 211 14.76 -5.60 3.91
CA GLU A 211 13.32 -5.81 3.72
C GLU A 211 12.90 -7.23 4.14
N ILE A 212 11.66 -7.36 4.58
CA ILE A 212 11.03 -8.65 4.91
C ILE A 212 9.93 -8.92 3.89
N LEU A 213 10.07 -10.02 3.14
CA LEU A 213 9.07 -10.41 2.14
C LEU A 213 7.90 -11.12 2.83
N VAL A 214 6.75 -10.46 2.90
CA VAL A 214 5.50 -10.97 3.52
C VAL A 214 4.53 -11.41 2.44
N MET A 215 4.08 -12.67 2.50
CA MET A 215 3.41 -13.37 1.40
C MET A 215 2.07 -13.94 1.84
N GLU A 216 0.97 -13.30 1.41
CA GLU A 216 -0.41 -13.80 1.61
C GLU A 216 -0.69 -14.93 0.62
N ALA A 217 -0.73 -16.14 1.14
CA ALA A 217 -1.11 -17.36 0.48
C ALA A 217 -2.51 -17.84 0.89
N ARG A 218 -3.28 -17.01 1.61
CA ARG A 218 -4.66 -17.28 2.04
C ARG A 218 -4.74 -18.46 3.03
N GLY A 219 -3.64 -18.77 3.71
CA GLY A 219 -3.54 -19.94 4.59
C GLY A 219 -3.57 -21.31 3.89
N GLU A 220 -3.37 -21.37 2.57
CA GLU A 220 -3.40 -22.63 1.81
C GLU A 220 -2.13 -23.47 2.03
N LYS A 221 -2.31 -24.69 2.54
CA LYS A 221 -1.23 -25.59 3.00
C LYS A 221 -0.85 -26.68 2.01
N GLY A 222 -1.69 -26.92 1.00
CA GLY A 222 -1.56 -28.00 0.02
C GLY A 222 -0.58 -27.74 -1.13
N THR A 223 0.31 -26.75 -0.99
CA THR A 223 1.36 -26.40 -1.95
C THR A 223 2.44 -25.50 -1.32
N GLY A 224 3.63 -25.46 -1.92
CA GLY A 224 4.67 -24.51 -1.53
C GLY A 224 4.51 -23.16 -2.25
N THR A 225 4.59 -22.05 -1.53
CA THR A 225 4.66 -20.70 -2.08
C THR A 225 6.09 -20.35 -2.45
N ILE A 226 7.06 -20.75 -1.64
CA ILE A 226 8.50 -20.52 -1.83
C ILE A 226 9.27 -21.86 -1.82
N GLY A 227 10.45 -21.88 -2.44
CA GLY A 227 11.40 -23.01 -2.42
C GLY A 227 12.84 -22.50 -2.32
N ASP A 228 13.79 -23.44 -2.25
CA ASP A 228 15.21 -23.18 -2.01
C ASP A 228 15.83 -22.12 -2.94
N ILE A 229 15.66 -22.22 -4.27
CA ILE A 229 16.28 -21.28 -5.22
C ILE A 229 15.80 -19.84 -5.00
N LEU A 230 14.49 -19.67 -4.76
CA LEU A 230 13.90 -18.35 -4.58
C LEU A 230 14.22 -17.77 -3.19
N ALA A 231 14.24 -18.62 -2.16
CA ALA A 231 14.69 -18.22 -0.83
C ALA A 231 16.17 -17.81 -0.82
N LEU A 232 17.02 -18.57 -1.51
CA LEU A 232 18.43 -18.25 -1.69
C LEU A 232 18.61 -16.91 -2.41
N ARG A 233 17.82 -16.63 -3.46
CA ARG A 233 17.88 -15.35 -4.17
C ARG A 233 17.54 -14.18 -3.24
N ALA A 234 16.49 -14.30 -2.44
CA ALA A 234 16.13 -13.28 -1.45
C ALA A 234 17.26 -13.06 -0.42
N GLN A 235 17.87 -14.13 0.10
CA GLN A 235 19.00 -14.04 1.02
C GLN A 235 20.21 -13.33 0.39
N ILE A 236 20.57 -13.67 -0.85
CA ILE A 236 21.69 -13.03 -1.57
C ILE A 236 21.44 -11.55 -1.83
N ARG A 237 20.17 -11.13 -1.95
CA ARG A 237 19.78 -9.72 -2.06
C ARG A 237 19.73 -8.99 -0.72
N GLY A 238 19.95 -9.69 0.40
CA GLY A 238 19.99 -9.10 1.72
C GLY A 238 18.61 -8.98 2.40
N ALA A 239 17.59 -9.71 1.95
CA ALA A 239 16.32 -9.76 2.68
C ALA A 239 16.54 -10.24 4.12
N ALA A 240 15.90 -9.57 5.08
CA ALA A 240 16.04 -9.90 6.50
C ALA A 240 15.29 -11.20 6.86
N ALA A 241 14.14 -11.43 6.23
CA ALA A 241 13.36 -12.65 6.39
C ALA A 241 12.34 -12.86 5.25
N ILE A 242 11.81 -14.07 5.16
CA ILE A 242 10.60 -14.39 4.40
C ILE A 242 9.50 -14.80 5.38
N ILE A 243 8.29 -14.29 5.18
CA ILE A 243 7.11 -14.63 5.96
C ILE A 243 6.01 -15.05 4.99
N THR A 244 5.49 -16.26 5.10
CA THR A 244 4.37 -16.72 4.29
C THR A 244 3.39 -17.50 5.13
N ASP A 245 2.08 -17.21 4.98
CA ASP A 245 1.04 -18.04 5.60
C ASP A 245 0.72 -19.32 4.80
N GLY A 246 1.50 -19.60 3.75
CA GLY A 246 1.44 -20.81 2.95
C GLY A 246 2.53 -21.83 3.27
N GLY A 247 2.66 -22.82 2.39
CA GLY A 247 3.66 -23.88 2.54
C GLY A 247 5.04 -23.52 2.00
N VAL A 248 6.07 -24.23 2.45
CA VAL A 248 7.45 -24.14 1.95
C VAL A 248 7.86 -25.44 1.24
N ARG A 249 8.41 -25.32 0.04
CA ARG A 249 9.03 -26.41 -0.72
C ARG A 249 10.52 -26.53 -0.39
N ASP A 250 11.08 -27.72 -0.61
CA ASP A 250 12.51 -28.00 -0.38
C ASP A 250 12.94 -27.60 1.04
N PHE A 251 12.07 -27.91 2.00
CA PHE A 251 12.14 -27.38 3.36
C PHE A 251 13.50 -27.58 4.03
N SER A 252 14.13 -28.74 3.89
CA SER A 252 15.45 -28.99 4.48
C SER A 252 16.53 -28.04 3.97
N ALA A 253 16.46 -27.62 2.70
CA ALA A 253 17.39 -26.66 2.12
C ALA A 253 17.08 -25.23 2.59
N VAL A 254 15.80 -24.85 2.65
CA VAL A 254 15.38 -23.54 3.20
C VAL A 254 15.71 -23.42 4.68
N ALA A 255 15.50 -24.47 5.48
CA ALA A 255 15.80 -24.48 6.90
C ALA A 255 17.31 -24.44 7.22
N ALA A 256 18.16 -24.86 6.27
CA ALA A 256 19.61 -24.75 6.40
C ALA A 256 20.15 -23.34 6.08
N MET A 257 19.31 -22.43 5.61
CA MET A 257 19.71 -21.05 5.31
C MET A 257 19.89 -20.21 6.57
N ASP A 258 20.60 -19.09 6.42
CA ASP A 258 20.81 -18.14 7.50
C ASP A 258 19.65 -17.18 7.67
N MET A 259 19.01 -16.78 6.58
CA MET A 259 17.83 -15.94 6.56
C MET A 259 16.63 -16.72 7.13
N PRO A 260 15.98 -16.23 8.20
CA PRO A 260 14.78 -16.85 8.72
C PRO A 260 13.64 -16.84 7.70
N THR A 261 13.01 -18.00 7.55
CA THR A 261 11.72 -18.15 6.86
C THR A 261 10.66 -18.58 7.86
N TYR A 262 9.57 -17.81 7.97
CA TYR A 262 8.37 -18.11 8.73
C TYR A 262 7.29 -18.66 7.80
N TYR A 263 6.70 -19.79 8.15
CA TYR A 263 5.86 -20.58 7.24
C TYR A 263 4.80 -21.40 7.97
N SER A 264 3.74 -21.83 7.27
CA SER A 264 2.70 -22.66 7.88
C SER A 264 3.04 -24.15 7.92
N ASN A 265 3.56 -24.73 6.82
CA ASN A 265 3.96 -26.14 6.76
C ASN A 265 4.93 -26.45 5.59
N PRO A 266 5.72 -27.54 5.65
CA PRO A 266 6.42 -28.05 4.48
C PRO A 266 5.44 -28.66 3.46
N HIS A 267 5.70 -28.51 2.16
CA HIS A 267 4.94 -29.18 1.11
C HIS A 267 5.77 -29.40 -0.18
N PRO A 268 5.73 -30.57 -0.83
CA PRO A 268 6.60 -30.88 -1.98
C PRO A 268 6.16 -30.25 -3.32
N ALA A 269 4.89 -29.90 -3.47
CA ALA A 269 4.37 -29.33 -4.72
C ALA A 269 4.77 -27.87 -4.94
N VAL A 270 4.94 -27.49 -6.21
CA VAL A 270 5.18 -26.10 -6.65
C VAL A 270 3.90 -25.26 -6.58
N LEU A 271 4.06 -23.93 -6.43
CA LEU A 271 2.97 -22.97 -6.23
C LEU A 271 1.80 -23.15 -7.20
N GLY A 272 2.09 -23.47 -8.47
CA GLY A 272 1.09 -23.59 -9.54
C GLY A 272 0.06 -24.70 -9.36
N ARG A 273 0.17 -25.49 -8.28
CA ARG A 273 -0.86 -26.43 -7.86
C ARG A 273 -2.10 -25.74 -7.28
N ARG A 274 -1.95 -24.64 -6.53
CA ARG A 274 -3.06 -23.94 -5.84
C ARG A 274 -2.99 -22.42 -5.89
N HIS A 275 -1.87 -21.84 -6.33
CA HIS A 275 -1.65 -20.40 -6.37
C HIS A 275 -1.39 -19.88 -7.78
N ILE A 276 -1.70 -18.60 -7.96
CA ILE A 276 -1.11 -17.71 -8.96
C ILE A 276 -0.61 -16.47 -8.20
N PRO A 277 0.66 -16.05 -8.35
CA PRO A 277 1.13 -14.79 -7.79
C PRO A 277 0.47 -13.64 -8.58
N TRP A 278 -0.13 -12.68 -7.87
CA TRP A 278 -1.04 -11.71 -8.50
C TRP A 278 -0.56 -10.28 -8.30
N ASP A 279 -0.63 -9.77 -7.07
CA ASP A 279 -0.28 -8.39 -6.73
C ASP A 279 0.99 -8.35 -5.87
N THR A 280 1.79 -7.31 -6.05
CA THR A 280 2.93 -6.97 -5.20
C THR A 280 2.75 -5.57 -4.66
N ASP A 281 3.33 -5.29 -3.49
CA ASP A 281 3.38 -3.94 -2.91
C ASP A 281 1.98 -3.33 -2.72
N ILE A 282 1.01 -4.16 -2.31
CA ILE A 282 -0.36 -3.76 -1.90
C ILE A 282 -0.64 -4.17 -0.45
N THR A 283 -1.73 -3.68 0.13
CA THR A 283 -2.22 -4.20 1.41
C THR A 283 -2.68 -5.66 1.27
N ILE A 284 -2.19 -6.53 2.15
CA ILE A 284 -2.50 -7.97 2.17
C ILE A 284 -2.99 -8.42 3.55
N ALA A 285 -3.56 -9.63 3.62
CA ALA A 285 -3.92 -10.29 4.87
C ALA A 285 -3.09 -11.57 5.06
N CYS A 286 -2.01 -11.50 5.84
CA CYS A 286 -1.11 -12.63 6.08
C CYS A 286 -1.29 -13.17 7.50
N GLY A 287 -1.60 -14.46 7.64
CA GLY A 287 -1.74 -15.10 8.95
C GLY A 287 -2.78 -14.43 9.85
N GLY A 288 -3.86 -13.91 9.26
CA GLY A 288 -4.95 -13.23 9.98
C GLY A 288 -4.76 -11.74 10.24
N THR A 289 -3.60 -11.17 9.89
CA THR A 289 -3.28 -9.76 10.15
C THR A 289 -3.08 -8.97 8.86
N THR A 290 -3.57 -7.73 8.86
CA THR A 290 -3.37 -6.76 7.77
C THR A 290 -1.92 -6.30 7.75
N VAL A 291 -1.29 -6.37 6.58
CA VAL A 291 0.08 -5.90 6.36
C VAL A 291 0.09 -4.96 5.16
N GLN A 292 0.58 -3.75 5.35
CA GLN A 292 0.85 -2.80 4.29
C GLN A 292 2.34 -2.81 3.92
N PRO A 293 2.70 -2.49 2.66
CA PRO A 293 4.08 -2.19 2.32
C PRO A 293 4.61 -1.11 3.28
N GLY A 294 5.83 -1.30 3.78
CA GLY A 294 6.50 -0.40 4.72
C GLY A 294 6.16 -0.58 6.19
N ASP A 295 5.14 -1.38 6.54
CA ASP A 295 4.93 -1.75 7.94
C ASP A 295 6.20 -2.36 8.53
N ILE A 296 6.53 -2.04 9.77
CA ILE A 296 7.72 -2.55 10.42
C ILE A 296 7.38 -3.91 11.01
N ILE A 297 8.10 -4.93 10.59
CA ILE A 297 7.96 -6.29 11.10
C ILE A 297 9.03 -6.54 12.14
N VAL A 298 8.60 -7.01 13.31
CA VAL A 298 9.47 -7.55 14.35
C VAL A 298 9.09 -9.01 14.55
N ALA A 299 10.05 -9.92 14.38
CA ALA A 299 9.79 -11.33 14.54
C ALA A 299 10.92 -12.07 15.25
N ASP A 300 10.54 -13.03 16.09
CA ASP A 300 11.44 -13.93 16.83
C ASP A 300 10.74 -15.29 17.08
N SER A 301 11.15 -16.02 18.12
CA SER A 301 10.53 -17.29 18.51
C SER A 301 9.12 -17.17 19.10
N ASP A 302 8.77 -16.01 19.67
CA ASP A 302 7.50 -15.79 20.34
C ASP A 302 6.39 -15.45 19.34
N GLY A 303 6.75 -14.77 18.25
CA GLY A 303 5.83 -14.49 17.17
C GLY A 303 6.33 -13.45 16.19
N ILE A 304 5.39 -12.93 15.40
CA ILE A 304 5.62 -11.93 14.36
C ILE A 304 4.64 -10.80 14.63
N LEU A 305 5.14 -9.58 14.80
CA LEU A 305 4.35 -8.37 14.98
C LEU A 305 4.48 -7.44 13.77
N VAL A 306 3.37 -6.78 13.46
CA VAL A 306 3.22 -5.77 12.41
C VAL A 306 3.00 -4.42 13.09
N ILE A 307 3.96 -3.52 12.95
CA ILE A 307 3.99 -2.22 13.62
C ILE A 307 3.79 -1.13 12.56
N PRO A 308 2.70 -0.33 12.67
CA PRO A 308 2.50 0.82 11.80
C PRO A 308 3.67 1.82 11.93
N PRO A 309 4.27 2.31 10.83
CA PRO A 309 5.47 3.15 10.88
C PRO A 309 5.31 4.41 11.74
N VAL A 310 4.12 5.02 11.70
CA VAL A 310 3.78 6.23 12.46
C VAL A 310 3.88 6.03 13.98
N LEU A 311 3.72 4.79 14.47
CA LEU A 311 3.75 4.48 15.89
C LEU A 311 5.09 3.87 16.35
N ALA A 312 5.99 3.55 15.43
CA ALA A 312 7.13 2.69 15.73
C ALA A 312 8.13 3.31 16.73
N GLU A 313 8.45 4.60 16.59
CA GLU A 313 9.32 5.30 17.56
C GLU A 313 8.69 5.35 18.95
N GLU A 314 7.43 5.77 19.03
CA GLU A 314 6.71 5.89 20.30
C GLU A 314 6.58 4.53 21.01
N VAL A 315 6.25 3.48 20.26
CA VAL A 315 6.15 2.11 20.78
C VAL A 315 7.52 1.61 21.24
N ALA A 316 8.59 1.87 20.48
CA ALA A 316 9.93 1.44 20.85
C ALA A 316 10.41 2.12 22.14
N ASP A 317 10.25 3.43 22.26
CA ASP A 317 10.67 4.19 23.44
C ASP A 317 9.89 3.76 24.70
N ASP A 318 8.58 3.61 24.59
CA ASP A 318 7.75 3.15 25.70
C ASP A 318 8.00 1.69 26.08
N SER A 319 8.38 0.84 25.11
CA SER A 319 8.80 -0.53 25.38
C SER A 319 10.13 -0.56 26.15
N ILE A 320 11.11 0.26 25.77
CA ILE A 320 12.40 0.36 26.50
C ILE A 320 12.15 0.80 27.95
N ALA A 321 11.29 1.81 28.16
CA ALA A 321 10.93 2.27 29.50
C ALA A 321 10.23 1.17 30.30
N GLN A 322 9.30 0.44 29.69
CA GLN A 322 8.60 -0.67 30.34
C GLN A 322 9.56 -1.80 30.75
N GLU A 323 10.53 -2.17 29.91
CA GLU A 323 11.48 -3.24 30.27
C GLU A 323 12.43 -2.88 31.40
N ARG A 324 12.74 -1.58 31.57
CA ARG A 324 13.46 -1.10 32.75
C ARG A 324 12.64 -1.28 34.02
N GLU A 325 11.35 -0.92 33.99
CA GLU A 325 10.44 -1.18 35.12
C GLU A 325 10.34 -2.69 35.39
N GLU A 326 10.21 -3.52 34.35
CA GLU A 326 10.14 -4.98 34.48
C GLU A 326 11.43 -5.62 35.00
N THR A 327 12.60 -5.05 34.66
CA THR A 327 13.89 -5.46 35.22
C THR A 327 13.91 -5.25 36.73
N PHE A 328 13.51 -4.06 37.19
CA PHE A 328 13.38 -3.77 38.62
C PHE A 328 12.38 -4.72 39.30
N ILE A 329 11.21 -4.93 38.69
CA ILE A 329 10.18 -5.84 39.23
C ILE A 329 10.72 -7.26 39.36
N SER A 330 11.46 -7.73 38.35
CA SER A 330 12.07 -9.07 38.36
C SER A 330 13.13 -9.20 39.45
N GLU A 331 13.97 -8.19 39.65
CA GLU A 331 14.93 -8.13 40.76
C GLU A 331 14.25 -8.16 42.13
N MET A 332 13.17 -7.40 42.32
CA MET A 332 12.41 -7.39 43.58
C MET A 332 11.71 -8.73 43.85
N VAL A 333 11.14 -9.35 42.82
CA VAL A 333 10.54 -10.70 42.92
C VAL A 333 11.61 -11.73 43.26
N ALA A 334 12.79 -11.66 42.64
CA ALA A 334 13.92 -12.54 42.94
C ALA A 334 14.42 -12.39 44.38
N GLN A 335 14.27 -11.20 44.97
CA GLN A 335 14.54 -10.92 46.39
C GLN A 335 13.42 -11.42 47.33
N GLY A 336 12.35 -12.01 46.81
CA GLY A 336 11.26 -12.60 47.57
C GLY A 336 10.09 -11.66 47.87
N HIS A 337 10.02 -10.49 47.24
CA HIS A 337 8.87 -9.59 47.39
C HIS A 337 7.63 -10.14 46.66
N SER A 338 6.44 -9.85 47.22
CA SER A 338 5.16 -10.19 46.60
C SER A 338 4.95 -9.38 45.32
N VAL A 339 4.29 -10.00 44.33
CA VAL A 339 3.85 -9.32 43.11
C VAL A 339 2.69 -8.34 43.35
N ASP A 340 1.96 -8.51 44.45
CA ASP A 340 0.84 -7.63 44.81
C ASP A 340 1.32 -6.20 45.08
N GLY A 341 0.81 -5.24 44.31
CA GLY A 341 1.24 -3.85 44.30
C GLY A 341 2.61 -3.58 43.65
N LEU A 342 3.35 -4.62 43.25
CA LEU A 342 4.62 -4.51 42.52
C LEU A 342 4.40 -4.61 41.00
N TYR A 343 3.39 -5.36 40.55
CA TYR A 343 3.04 -5.52 39.13
C TYR A 343 1.52 -5.36 38.90
N PRO A 344 1.02 -4.16 38.54
CA PRO A 344 1.78 -2.92 38.26
C PRO A 344 2.26 -2.21 39.54
N LEU A 345 3.30 -1.38 39.39
CA LEU A 345 3.91 -0.61 40.47
C LEU A 345 2.92 0.37 41.12
N ASN A 346 2.64 0.18 42.40
CA ASN A 346 1.92 1.16 43.23
C ASN A 346 2.84 2.34 43.61
N ALA A 347 2.29 3.36 44.28
CA ALA A 347 3.03 4.56 44.66
C ALA A 347 4.31 4.28 45.47
N ALA A 348 4.28 3.31 46.40
CA ALA A 348 5.42 2.98 47.25
C ALA A 348 6.55 2.29 46.46
N TRP A 349 6.20 1.40 45.54
CA TRP A 349 7.19 0.74 44.67
C TRP A 349 7.71 1.65 43.58
N ARG A 350 6.90 2.61 43.10
CA ARG A 350 7.34 3.63 42.14
C ARG A 350 8.47 4.50 42.69
N THR A 351 8.38 4.96 43.95
CA THR A 351 9.47 5.71 44.59
C THR A 351 10.76 4.89 44.70
N LYS A 352 10.65 3.57 44.96
CA LYS A 352 11.83 2.69 45.01
C LYS A 352 12.44 2.45 43.62
N TYR A 353 11.61 2.34 42.59
CA TYR A 353 12.04 2.25 41.20
C TYR A 353 12.82 3.51 40.79
N GLU A 354 12.29 4.71 41.08
CA GLU A 354 12.96 5.99 40.78
C GLU A 354 14.33 6.10 41.46
N GLN A 355 14.47 5.60 42.69
CA GLN A 355 15.76 5.53 43.39
C GLN A 355 16.72 4.52 42.73
N TRP A 356 16.23 3.31 42.44
CA TRP A 356 17.02 2.27 41.76
C TRP A 356 17.52 2.72 40.38
N GLU A 357 16.69 3.45 39.63
CA GLU A 357 17.06 4.02 38.32
C GLU A 357 18.13 5.10 38.47
N ALA A 358 17.98 6.01 39.45
CA ALA A 358 18.98 7.04 39.72
C ALA A 358 20.35 6.46 40.13
N ASP A 359 20.36 5.37 40.90
CA ASP A 359 21.60 4.71 41.31
C ASP A 359 22.30 4.03 40.12
N LYS A 360 21.54 3.41 39.20
CA LYS A 360 22.07 2.75 37.99
C LYS A 360 22.62 3.71 36.94
N VAL A 361 22.19 4.97 36.92
CA VAL A 361 22.70 6.00 36.00
C VAL A 361 24.03 6.60 36.49
N ASN A 362 24.35 6.46 37.77
CA ASN A 362 25.56 7.01 38.40
C ASN A 362 26.72 6.00 38.52
N ASP A 363 26.48 4.71 38.22
CA ASP A 363 27.47 3.64 38.06
C ASP A 363 27.81 3.43 36.57
#